data_AF-A0A7X4FCU9-F1
#
_entry.id   AF-A0A7X4FCU9-F1
#
_cell.length_a   1.000
_cell.length_b   1.000
_cell.length_c   1.000
_cell.angle_alpha   90.00
_cell.angle_beta   90.00
_cell.angle_gamma   90.00
#
_symmetry.space_group_name_H-M   'P 1'
#
loop_
_entity.id
_entity.type
_entity.pdbx_description
1 polymer ?
#
loop_
_entity_poly.entity_id
_entity_poly.type
_entity_poly.pdbx_seq_one_letter_code
_entity_poly.pdbx_strand_id
1 'polypeptide(L)'
;MELLKKSVQSVLEKDRIGSPVFLRCVLHVANEGENLLSPGTEIATLANEWIPSQPTHVYAQGDAEATQVTIMIHYVGGQMALLSVNRVDVQTAIDLMLVGNKGVIYHETPIGRHYSNAIPPELDDSGELTAVIAQSLESGQPITLEG
;
A
#
# COMPACT_ATOMS: atom_id res chain seq x y z
N MET A 1 5.24 10.26 -2.38
CA MET A 1 3.81 9.90 -2.18
C MET A 1 2.89 11.04 -1.69
N GLU A 2 3.44 12.16 -1.23
CA GLU A 2 2.78 13.17 -0.39
C GLU A 2 1.44 13.77 -0.89
N LEU A 3 1.29 14.09 -2.17
CA LEU A 3 0.07 14.72 -2.68
C LEU A 3 -1.14 13.78 -2.64
N LEU A 4 -0.93 12.50 -2.96
CA LEU A 4 -1.97 11.47 -2.87
C LEU A 4 -2.37 11.28 -1.40
N LYS A 5 -1.39 11.15 -0.50
CA LYS A 5 -1.60 11.06 0.95
C LYS A 5 -2.46 12.21 1.48
N LYS A 6 -2.09 13.46 1.19
CA LYS A 6 -2.84 14.65 1.60
C LYS A 6 -4.27 14.67 1.03
N SER A 7 -4.44 14.25 -0.22
CA SER A 7 -5.74 14.22 -0.88
C SER A 7 -6.68 13.19 -0.26
N VAL A 8 -6.20 11.96 -0.04
CA VAL A 8 -6.95 10.90 0.64
C VAL A 8 -7.29 11.33 2.07
N GLN A 9 -6.30 11.83 2.80
CA GLN A 9 -6.50 12.30 4.18
C GLN A 9 -7.56 13.39 4.28
N SER A 10 -7.57 14.37 3.36
CA SER A 10 -8.62 15.39 3.33
C SER A 10 -10.03 14.82 3.10
N VAL A 11 -10.16 13.73 2.34
CA VAL A 11 -11.45 13.05 2.11
C VAL A 11 -11.89 12.28 3.37
N LEU A 12 -10.95 11.63 4.06
CA LEU A 12 -11.18 10.92 5.31
C LEU A 12 -11.61 11.88 6.44
N GLU A 13 -10.89 12.99 6.61
CA GLU A 13 -11.20 14.03 7.61
C GLU A 13 -12.59 14.66 7.40
N LYS A 14 -13.07 14.70 6.15
CA LYS A 14 -14.40 15.20 5.79
C LYS A 14 -15.51 14.14 5.88
N ASP A 15 -15.21 12.93 6.38
CA ASP A 15 -16.13 11.78 6.50
C ASP A 15 -16.87 11.43 5.19
N ARG A 16 -16.27 11.72 4.03
CA ARG A 16 -16.98 11.60 2.74
C ARG A 16 -17.22 10.15 2.31
N ILE A 17 -16.41 9.21 2.80
CA ILE A 17 -16.59 7.77 2.55
C ILE A 17 -17.01 7.01 3.81
N GLY A 18 -17.25 7.70 4.93
CA GLY A 18 -17.47 7.04 6.21
C GLY A 18 -16.20 6.41 6.76
N SER A 19 -16.35 5.34 7.54
CA SER A 19 -15.23 4.58 8.08
C SER A 19 -14.63 3.65 7.01
N PRO A 20 -13.32 3.72 6.74
CA PRO A 20 -12.64 2.79 5.84
C PRO A 20 -12.78 1.33 6.30
N VAL A 21 -13.05 0.43 5.36
CA VAL A 21 -13.24 -1.00 5.60
C VAL A 21 -12.32 -1.87 4.75
N PHE A 22 -11.90 -1.38 3.58
CA PHE A 22 -11.02 -2.12 2.68
C PHE A 22 -10.14 -1.18 1.86
N LEU A 23 -8.85 -1.52 1.74
CA LEU A 23 -7.92 -0.86 0.83
C LEU A 23 -7.38 -1.86 -0.18
N ARG A 24 -7.39 -1.51 -1.46
CA ARG A 24 -6.54 -2.11 -2.48
C ARG A 24 -5.54 -1.07 -2.96
N CYS A 25 -4.26 -1.41 -2.94
CA CYS A 25 -3.20 -0.57 -3.51
C CYS A 25 -2.29 -1.43 -4.39
N VAL A 26 -2.09 -1.01 -5.64
CA VAL A 26 -1.14 -1.61 -6.56
C VAL A 26 -0.12 -0.55 -6.93
N LEU A 27 1.12 -0.75 -6.52
CA LEU A 27 2.25 0.10 -6.85
C LEU A 27 3.09 -0.62 -7.90
N HIS A 28 3.22 -0.02 -9.06
CA HIS A 28 4.22 -0.37 -10.05
C HIS A 28 5.46 0.47 -9.79
N VAL A 29 6.63 -0.16 -9.66
CA VAL A 29 7.92 0.52 -9.53
C VAL A 29 8.77 0.24 -10.76
N ALA A 30 9.38 1.29 -11.32
CA ALA A 30 10.33 1.13 -12.42
C ALA A 30 11.52 0.27 -11.97
N ASN A 31 12.02 -0.56 -12.86
CA ASN A 31 13.10 -1.49 -12.57
C ASN A 31 14.45 -0.77 -12.36
N GLU A 32 14.75 -0.37 -11.13
CA GLU A 32 16.01 0.31 -10.74
C GLU A 32 16.96 -0.59 -9.94
N GLY A 33 16.68 -1.89 -9.84
CA GLY A 33 17.48 -2.83 -9.04
C GLY A 33 17.23 -2.75 -7.53
N GLU A 34 16.22 -2.00 -7.11
CA GLU A 34 15.82 -1.87 -5.70
C GLU A 34 14.97 -3.07 -5.24
N ASN A 35 15.17 -3.45 -3.97
CA ASN A 35 14.42 -4.48 -3.29
C ASN A 35 12.97 -4.00 -3.03
N LEU A 36 11.97 -4.83 -3.36
CA LEU A 36 10.55 -4.48 -3.27
C LEU A 36 9.99 -4.38 -1.84
N LEU A 37 10.79 -4.71 -0.82
CA LEU A 37 10.41 -4.64 0.59
C LEU A 37 10.18 -3.20 1.04
N SER A 38 11.07 -2.27 0.66
CA SER A 38 10.92 -0.84 1.04
C SER A 38 9.61 -0.24 0.50
N PRO A 39 9.32 -0.26 -0.82
CA PRO A 39 8.03 0.19 -1.34
C PRO A 39 6.83 -0.57 -0.75
N GLY A 40 6.99 -1.87 -0.46
CA GLY A 40 5.96 -2.69 0.17
C GLY A 40 5.61 -2.22 1.59
N THR A 41 6.64 -1.94 2.38
CA THR A 41 6.53 -1.36 3.71
C THR A 41 5.85 0.00 3.69
N GLU A 42 6.19 0.86 2.74
CA GLU A 42 5.61 2.20 2.70
C GLU A 42 4.10 2.14 2.41
N ILE A 43 3.67 1.37 1.41
CA ILE A 43 2.24 1.26 1.13
C ILE A 43 1.48 0.55 2.26
N ALA A 44 2.16 -0.31 3.03
CA ALA A 44 1.62 -0.88 4.27
C ALA A 44 1.47 0.16 5.38
N THR A 45 2.44 1.06 5.52
CA THR A 45 2.37 2.21 6.45
C THR A 45 1.20 3.12 6.08
N LEU A 46 1.04 3.46 4.80
CA LEU A 46 -0.11 4.24 4.31
C LEU A 46 -1.45 3.56 4.62
N ALA A 47 -1.52 2.23 4.46
CA ALA A 47 -2.71 1.48 4.80
C ALA A 47 -3.07 1.62 6.29
N ASN A 48 -2.09 1.52 7.18
CA ASN A 48 -2.28 1.70 8.62
C ASN A 48 -2.66 3.13 9.01
N GLU A 49 -2.20 4.14 8.28
CA GLU A 49 -2.61 5.53 8.50
C GLU A 49 -4.06 5.79 8.08
N TRP A 50 -4.53 5.15 7.00
CA TRP A 50 -5.88 5.38 6.46
C TRP A 50 -6.94 4.50 7.06
N ILE A 51 -6.61 3.30 7.53
CA ILE A 51 -7.53 2.40 8.23
C ILE A 51 -7.40 2.67 9.73
N PRO A 52 -8.40 3.27 10.40
CA PRO A 52 -8.31 3.66 11.80
C PRO A 52 -8.54 2.45 12.73
N SER A 53 -7.74 1.41 12.56
CA SER A 53 -7.78 0.18 13.35
C SER A 53 -6.37 -0.40 13.47
N GLN A 54 -6.10 -1.12 14.55
CA GLN A 54 -4.81 -1.74 14.77
C GLN A 54 -4.67 -2.99 13.88
N PRO A 55 -3.52 -3.17 13.19
CA PRO A 55 -3.27 -4.38 12.44
C PRO A 55 -3.05 -5.56 13.40
N THR A 56 -3.53 -6.74 13.01
CA THR A 56 -3.50 -7.99 13.81
C THR A 56 -2.68 -9.08 13.14
N HIS A 57 -2.72 -9.13 11.81
CA HIS A 57 -1.98 -10.11 11.02
C HIS A 57 -1.45 -9.43 9.77
N VAL A 58 -0.21 -9.73 9.44
CA VAL A 58 0.40 -9.36 8.17
C VAL A 58 0.79 -10.65 7.46
N TYR A 59 0.33 -10.78 6.22
CA TYR A 59 0.71 -11.88 5.36
C TYR A 59 1.37 -11.34 4.09
N ALA A 60 2.57 -11.80 3.78
CA ALA A 60 3.27 -11.42 2.58
C ALA A 60 3.65 -12.66 1.74
N GLN A 61 3.54 -12.52 0.42
CA GLN A 61 3.95 -13.52 -0.55
C GLN A 61 4.67 -12.87 -1.72
N GLY A 62 5.53 -13.65 -2.37
CA GLY A 62 6.32 -13.23 -3.50
C GLY A 62 7.81 -13.26 -3.18
N ASP A 63 8.58 -12.52 -3.95
CA ASP A 63 10.02 -12.42 -3.79
C ASP A 63 10.42 -10.96 -3.99
N ALA A 64 11.00 -10.38 -2.93
CA ALA A 64 11.37 -8.97 -2.89
C ALA A 64 12.50 -8.62 -3.87
N GLU A 65 13.26 -9.62 -4.34
CA GLU A 65 14.29 -9.45 -5.35
C GLU A 65 13.78 -9.73 -6.77
N ALA A 66 12.57 -10.27 -6.92
CA ALA A 66 12.00 -10.67 -8.21
C ALA A 66 10.98 -9.65 -8.76
N THR A 67 9.81 -10.11 -9.21
CA THR A 67 8.85 -9.29 -9.95
C THR A 67 7.76 -8.69 -9.08
N GLN A 68 7.44 -9.30 -7.95
CA GLN A 68 6.27 -8.91 -7.17
C GLN A 68 6.40 -9.32 -5.71
N VAL A 69 5.90 -8.43 -4.84
CA VAL A 69 5.53 -8.71 -3.46
C VAL A 69 4.07 -8.31 -3.26
N THR A 70 3.28 -9.21 -2.67
CA THR A 70 1.89 -8.94 -2.27
C THR A 70 1.80 -9.04 -0.76
N ILE A 71 1.16 -8.06 -0.13
CA ILE A 71 0.98 -7.95 1.31
C ILE A 71 -0.52 -7.84 1.60
N MET A 72 -0.98 -8.60 2.58
CA MET A 72 -2.33 -8.54 3.12
C MET A 72 -2.26 -8.21 4.60
N ILE A 73 -2.99 -7.19 5.05
CA ILE A 73 -3.06 -6.77 6.45
C ILE A 73 -4.48 -6.96 6.94
N HIS A 74 -4.66 -7.66 8.05
CA HIS A 74 -5.95 -7.78 8.74
C HIS A 74 -5.96 -6.89 9.97
N TYR A 75 -7.08 -6.24 10.24
CA TYR A 75 -7.24 -5.32 11.38
C TYR A 75 -8.25 -5.85 12.40
N VAL A 76 -8.17 -5.36 13.65
CA VAL A 76 -9.04 -5.82 14.77
C VAL A 76 -10.53 -5.71 14.44
N GLY A 77 -10.95 -4.68 13.71
CA GLY A 77 -12.35 -4.46 13.34
C GLY A 77 -12.83 -5.23 12.11
N GLY A 78 -12.03 -6.17 11.59
CA GLY A 78 -12.34 -6.93 10.38
C GLY A 78 -12.07 -6.19 9.07
N GLN A 79 -11.50 -4.98 9.13
CA GLN A 79 -10.98 -4.30 7.94
C GLN A 79 -9.79 -5.07 7.36
N MET A 80 -9.52 -4.83 6.08
CA MET A 80 -8.36 -5.43 5.42
C MET A 80 -7.68 -4.46 4.44
N ALA A 81 -6.38 -4.63 4.24
CA ALA A 81 -5.65 -4.00 3.15
C ALA A 81 -5.00 -5.08 2.28
N LEU A 82 -5.18 -4.99 0.96
CA LEU A 82 -4.50 -5.81 -0.05
C LEU A 82 -3.58 -4.91 -0.87
N LEU A 83 -2.30 -5.15 -0.77
CA LEU A 83 -1.24 -4.30 -1.26
C LEU A 83 -0.36 -5.12 -2.19
N SER A 84 0.02 -4.56 -3.33
CA SER A 84 0.90 -5.25 -4.28
C SER A 84 1.92 -4.28 -4.81
N VAL A 85 3.19 -4.64 -4.70
CA VAL A 85 4.30 -3.94 -5.35
C VAL A 85 4.79 -4.80 -6.49
N ASN A 86 4.86 -4.22 -7.68
CA ASN A 86 5.24 -4.90 -8.91
C ASN A 86 6.38 -4.16 -9.57
N ARG A 87 7.44 -4.88 -9.90
CA ARG A 87 8.49 -4.36 -10.77
C ARG A 87 8.00 -4.33 -12.21
N VAL A 88 8.15 -3.19 -12.88
CA VAL A 88 7.77 -3.00 -14.28
C VAL A 88 8.89 -2.31 -15.07
N ASP A 89 8.95 -2.57 -16.37
CA ASP A 89 9.97 -2.00 -17.26
C ASP A 89 9.67 -0.57 -17.73
N VAL A 90 8.51 -0.02 -17.35
CA VAL A 90 7.98 1.21 -17.96
C VAL A 90 8.16 2.43 -17.06
N GLN A 91 7.23 2.63 -16.12
CA GLN A 91 7.21 3.80 -15.25
C GLN A 91 6.51 3.47 -13.94
N THR A 92 6.91 4.16 -12.88
CA THR A 92 6.25 4.06 -11.58
C THR A 92 4.82 4.59 -11.68
N ALA A 93 3.87 3.83 -11.15
CA ALA A 93 2.44 4.16 -11.15
C ALA A 93 1.76 3.55 -9.92
N ILE A 94 0.71 4.18 -9.42
CA ILE A 94 -0.07 3.72 -8.28
C ILE A 94 -1.57 3.71 -8.60
N ASP A 95 -2.19 2.58 -8.31
CA ASP A 95 -3.63 2.37 -8.41
C ASP A 95 -4.20 2.04 -7.04
N LEU A 96 -5.18 2.82 -6.62
CA LEU A 96 -5.76 2.75 -5.28
C LEU A 96 -7.27 2.70 -5.34
N MET A 97 -7.85 1.82 -4.53
CA MET A 97 -9.27 1.78 -4.20
C MET A 97 -9.41 1.72 -2.68
N LEU A 98 -9.91 2.79 -2.06
CA LEU A 98 -10.22 2.82 -0.63
C LEU A 98 -11.74 2.83 -0.45
N VAL A 99 -12.26 1.75 0.10
CA VAL A 99 -13.68 1.54 0.36
C VAL A 99 -13.97 1.90 1.81
N GLY A 100 -14.94 2.79 2.01
CA GLY A 100 -15.57 3.02 3.30
C GLY A 100 -17.06 2.66 3.28
N ASN A 101 -17.68 2.64 4.45
CA ASN A 101 -19.09 2.24 4.57
C ASN A 101 -20.11 3.24 3.99
N LYS A 102 -19.68 4.42 3.51
CA LYS A 102 -20.53 5.42 2.84
C LYS A 102 -20.06 5.78 1.42
N GLY A 103 -18.96 5.22 0.93
CA GLY A 103 -18.42 5.58 -0.38
C GLY A 103 -17.07 4.97 -0.69
N VAL A 104 -16.51 5.33 -1.85
CA VAL A 104 -15.22 4.78 -2.32
C VAL A 104 -14.37 5.91 -2.92
N ILE A 105 -13.05 5.85 -2.67
CA ILE A 105 -12.04 6.66 -3.37
C ILE A 105 -11.37 5.77 -4.42
N TYR A 106 -11.31 6.26 -5.65
CA TYR A 106 -10.51 5.66 -6.71
C TYR A 106 -9.40 6.62 -7.12
N HIS A 107 -8.20 6.09 -7.27
CA HIS A 107 -7.07 6.77 -7.89
C HIS A 107 -6.40 5.77 -8.83
N GLU A 108 -6.07 6.22 -10.02
CA GLU A 108 -5.30 5.46 -11.00
C GLU A 108 -4.35 6.48 -11.62
N THR A 109 -3.08 6.11 -11.74
CA THR A 109 -2.14 7.06 -12.33
C THR A 109 -2.34 7.05 -13.86
N PRO A 110 -2.67 8.18 -14.50
CA PRO A 110 -3.14 8.18 -15.90
C PRO A 110 -2.14 7.62 -16.92
N ILE A 111 -2.48 6.60 -17.70
CA ILE A 111 -1.61 6.11 -18.79
C ILE A 111 -1.66 7.05 -20.04
N GLY A 112 -0.52 7.57 -20.53
CA GLY A 112 -0.42 8.26 -21.85
C GLY A 112 0.47 9.52 -21.97
N ARG A 113 0.34 10.28 -23.08
CA ARG A 113 1.19 11.45 -23.45
C ARG A 113 1.03 12.72 -22.59
N HIS A 114 0.07 12.78 -21.67
CA HIS A 114 -0.16 13.93 -20.79
C HIS A 114 0.54 13.80 -19.42
N TYR A 115 1.45 12.84 -19.31
CA TYR A 115 2.03 12.38 -18.06
C TYR A 115 3.36 13.04 -17.68
N SER A 116 3.89 13.96 -18.50
CA SER A 116 5.20 14.59 -18.30
C SER A 116 5.35 15.40 -17.00
N ASN A 117 4.30 15.49 -16.18
CA ASN A 117 4.27 16.21 -14.91
C ASN A 117 3.86 15.32 -13.72
N ALA A 118 3.64 14.01 -13.90
CA ALA A 118 3.35 13.12 -12.78
C ALA A 118 4.65 12.86 -12.02
N ILE A 119 4.74 13.40 -10.81
CA ILE A 119 5.87 13.17 -9.92
C ILE A 119 5.70 11.75 -9.36
N PRO A 120 6.64 10.81 -9.63
CA PRO A 120 6.61 9.50 -9.01
C PRO A 120 6.50 9.65 -7.50
N PRO A 121 5.76 8.77 -6.80
CA PRO A 121 5.76 8.81 -5.35
C PRO A 121 7.19 8.58 -4.84
N GLU A 122 7.78 9.61 -4.21
CA GLU A 122 8.97 9.41 -3.37
C GLU A 122 8.64 8.41 -2.26
N LEU A 123 9.54 7.45 -2.08
CA LEU A 123 9.43 6.37 -1.12
C LEU A 123 10.34 6.62 0.11
N ASP A 124 9.93 6.18 1.30
CA ASP A 124 10.71 6.31 2.56
C ASP A 124 11.02 4.93 3.19
N ASP A 125 12.24 4.75 3.69
CA ASP A 125 12.81 3.46 4.10
C ASP A 125 12.43 3.01 5.53
N SER A 126 11.62 3.77 6.26
CA SER A 126 11.50 3.63 7.73
C SER A 126 10.17 3.07 8.26
N GLY A 127 9.48 2.20 7.53
CA GLY A 127 8.18 1.72 8.04
C GLY A 127 8.29 0.65 9.14
N GLU A 128 7.48 0.81 10.18
CA GLU A 128 7.41 -0.05 11.37
C GLU A 128 7.11 -1.53 11.05
N LEU A 129 6.57 -1.80 9.85
CA LEU A 129 6.21 -3.15 9.39
C LEU A 129 7.32 -3.88 8.61
N THR A 130 8.48 -3.26 8.33
CA THR A 130 9.53 -3.88 7.50
C THR A 130 9.94 -5.27 8.01
N ALA A 131 10.24 -5.38 9.32
CA ALA A 131 10.66 -6.65 9.90
C ALA A 131 9.55 -7.72 9.82
N VAL A 132 8.30 -7.32 10.01
CA VAL A 132 7.12 -8.21 9.99
C VAL A 132 6.87 -8.73 8.58
N ILE A 133 6.92 -7.85 7.58
CA ILE A 133 6.74 -8.21 6.17
C ILE A 133 7.87 -9.14 5.72
N ALA A 134 9.12 -8.82 6.06
CA ALA A 134 10.27 -9.65 5.74
C ALA A 134 10.14 -11.06 6.37
N GLN A 135 9.76 -11.14 7.64
CA GLN A 135 9.53 -12.40 8.33
C GLN A 135 8.38 -13.21 7.69
N SER A 136 7.31 -12.55 7.26
CA SER A 136 6.21 -13.22 6.57
C SER A 136 6.62 -13.77 5.20
N LEU A 137 7.42 -13.01 4.43
CA LEU A 137 7.98 -13.45 3.16
C LEU A 137 8.89 -14.67 3.33
N GLU A 138 9.78 -14.65 4.32
CA GLU A 138 10.72 -15.74 4.58
C GLU A 138 10.01 -17.02 5.03
N SER A 139 9.04 -16.89 5.94
CA SER A 139 8.31 -18.05 6.49
C SER A 139 7.19 -18.56 5.57
N GLY A 140 6.69 -17.71 4.66
CA GLY A 140 5.47 -17.97 3.89
C GLY A 140 4.21 -18.09 4.76
N GLN A 141 4.26 -17.64 6.02
CA GLN A 141 3.17 -17.71 7.00
C GLN A 141 2.73 -16.30 7.43
N PRO A 142 1.47 -16.13 7.87
CA PRO A 142 1.02 -14.89 8.47
C PRO A 142 1.76 -14.64 9.79
N ILE A 143 2.17 -13.40 10.02
CA ILE A 143 2.76 -12.94 11.28
C ILE A 143 1.68 -12.22 12.08
N THR A 144 1.41 -12.72 13.29
CA THR A 144 0.50 -12.07 14.24
C THR A 144 1.21 -10.89 14.91
N LEU A 145 0.53 -9.76 14.99
CA LEU A 145 0.97 -8.56 15.71
C LEU A 145 0.30 -8.56 17.09
N GLU A 146 1.09 -8.51 18.15
CA GLU A 146 0.56 -8.31 19.51
C GLU A 146 0.16 -6.85 19.69
N GLY A 147 -1.05 -6.65 20.24
CA GLY A 147 -1.67 -5.34 20.41
C GLY A 147 -1.17 -4.55 21.59
#